data_AF-A0A6I2YH81-F1
#
_entry.id   AF-A0A6I2YH81-F1
#
_cell.length_a   1.000
_cell.length_b   1.000
_cell.length_c   1.000
_cell.angle_alpha   90.00
_cell.angle_beta   90.00
_cell.angle_gamma   90.00
#
_symmetry.space_group_name_H-M   'P 1'
#
loop_
_entity.id
_entity.type
_entity.pdbx_description
1 polymer ?
#
loop_
_entity_poly.entity_id
_entity_poly.type
_entity_poly.pdbx_seq_one_letter_code
_entity_poly.pdbx_strand_id
1 'polypeptide(L)'
;MSKFSRAEVEEQFAHLYRTGCVVEDWVAWANMFTENCNYVERFWGTMHSRTEVLAWIDRVMKGVPEIYTVLEWYAIDDDKVIWYLQNRRDNPDPDGPPYFDFPGVSIARYAGNGMWDYEEDFWDVNLARATAKAYREACLRIDPDFPKTCSRKHWPQAPVPEWARYDGPARPSWIDREDVDPVLRPSELGRKRVTIDDLRAQ
;
A
#
# COMPACT_ATOMS: atom_id res chain seq x y z
N MET A 1 -20.72 13.98 -22.07
CA MET A 1 -20.49 14.61 -20.76
C MET A 1 -20.08 13.50 -19.82
N SER A 2 -19.01 13.71 -19.06
CA SER A 2 -18.55 12.78 -18.01
C SER A 2 -19.70 12.53 -17.02
N LYS A 3 -19.77 11.31 -16.47
CA LYS A 3 -20.82 10.91 -15.51
C LYS A 3 -20.68 11.65 -14.17
N PHE A 4 -19.46 12.06 -13.81
CA PHE A 4 -19.11 12.70 -12.55
C PHE A 4 -18.39 14.02 -12.81
N SER A 5 -18.41 14.94 -11.85
CA SER A 5 -17.57 16.14 -12.00
C SER A 5 -16.11 15.78 -11.73
N ARG A 6 -15.15 16.42 -12.43
CA ARG A 6 -13.72 16.24 -12.13
C ARG A 6 -13.40 16.54 -10.67
N ALA A 7 -14.06 17.54 -10.08
CA ALA A 7 -13.89 17.92 -8.68
C ALA A 7 -14.34 16.80 -7.72
N GLU A 8 -15.46 16.13 -8.00
CA GLU A 8 -15.92 14.97 -7.24
C GLU A 8 -14.90 13.82 -7.33
N VAL A 9 -14.40 13.50 -8.52
CA VAL A 9 -13.41 12.43 -8.71
C VAL A 9 -12.11 12.76 -7.96
N GLU A 10 -11.66 14.00 -8.01
CA GLU A 10 -10.47 14.46 -7.30
C GLU A 10 -10.63 14.41 -5.78
N GLU A 11 -11.79 14.81 -5.26
CA GLU A 11 -12.12 14.69 -3.83
C GLU A 11 -12.10 13.23 -3.37
N GLN A 12 -12.74 12.34 -4.13
CA GLN A 12 -12.77 10.92 -3.78
C GLN A 12 -11.40 10.25 -3.94
N PHE A 13 -10.59 10.69 -4.90
CA PHE A 13 -9.21 10.21 -5.03
C PHE A 13 -8.34 10.66 -3.86
N ALA A 14 -8.44 11.92 -3.46
CA ALA A 14 -7.75 12.43 -2.28
C ALA A 14 -8.15 11.63 -1.03
N HIS A 15 -9.43 11.26 -0.90
CA HIS A 15 -9.91 10.40 0.17
C HIS A 15 -9.35 8.98 0.09
N LEU A 16 -9.35 8.35 -1.10
CA LEU A 16 -8.80 7.01 -1.33
C LEU A 16 -7.31 6.96 -0.97
N TYR A 17 -6.53 7.86 -1.57
CA TYR A 17 -5.09 7.94 -1.37
C TYR A 17 -4.75 8.22 0.09
N ARG A 18 -5.42 9.18 0.72
CA ARG A 18 -5.17 9.50 2.13
C ARG A 18 -5.48 8.31 3.04
N THR A 19 -6.56 7.58 2.80
CA THR A 19 -6.99 6.47 3.66
C THR A 19 -6.00 5.30 3.58
N GLY A 20 -5.62 4.88 2.37
CA GLY A 20 -4.71 3.75 2.16
C GLY A 20 -3.23 4.13 2.25
N CYS A 21 -2.79 5.11 1.47
CA CYS A 21 -1.36 5.41 1.30
C CYS A 21 -0.75 6.26 2.41
N VAL A 22 -1.57 7.07 3.11
CA VAL A 22 -1.09 8.04 4.09
C VAL A 22 -1.42 7.63 5.53
N VAL A 23 -2.67 7.30 5.80
CA VAL A 23 -3.13 6.84 7.13
C VAL A 23 -2.86 5.33 7.32
N GLU A 24 -2.72 4.58 6.22
CA GLU A 24 -2.51 3.13 6.22
C GLU A 24 -3.67 2.36 6.89
N ASP A 25 -4.90 2.91 6.82
CA ASP A 25 -6.11 2.20 7.21
C ASP A 25 -6.63 1.37 6.02
N TRP A 26 -6.00 0.22 5.82
CA TRP A 26 -6.27 -0.65 4.69
C TRP A 26 -7.66 -1.28 4.74
N VAL A 27 -8.25 -1.42 5.94
CA VAL A 27 -9.62 -1.90 6.10
C VAL A 27 -10.62 -0.83 5.64
N ALA A 28 -10.46 0.42 6.08
CA ALA A 28 -11.31 1.52 5.62
C ALA A 28 -11.13 1.76 4.11
N TRP A 29 -9.89 1.73 3.62
CA TRP A 29 -9.58 1.86 2.20
C TRP A 29 -10.22 0.75 1.36
N ALA A 30 -10.12 -0.52 1.79
CA ALA A 30 -10.75 -1.62 1.08
C ALA A 30 -12.30 -1.50 1.06
N ASN A 31 -12.89 -0.89 2.08
CA ASN A 31 -14.33 -0.61 2.13
C ASN A 31 -14.79 0.47 1.14
N MET A 32 -13.86 1.21 0.52
CA MET A 32 -14.15 2.15 -0.56
C MET A 32 -14.35 1.46 -1.91
N PHE A 33 -14.14 0.15 -2.02
CA PHE A 33 -14.42 -0.61 -3.24
C PHE A 33 -15.84 -1.17 -3.28
N THR A 34 -16.44 -1.22 -4.48
CA THR A 34 -17.73 -1.90 -4.67
C THR A 34 -17.61 -3.39 -4.33
N GLU A 35 -18.72 -4.02 -3.96
CA GLU A 35 -18.72 -5.45 -3.60
C GLU A 35 -18.14 -6.34 -4.71
N ASN A 36 -18.41 -5.98 -5.97
CA ASN A 36 -17.98 -6.65 -7.19
C ASN A 36 -16.80 -5.94 -7.90
N CYS A 37 -15.98 -5.19 -7.17
CA CYS A 37 -14.83 -4.51 -7.75
C CYS A 37 -13.86 -5.50 -8.39
N ASN A 38 -13.09 -5.04 -9.37
CA ASN A 38 -11.99 -5.81 -9.95
C ASN A 38 -10.65 -5.12 -9.68
N TYR A 39 -9.89 -5.64 -8.73
CA TYR A 39 -8.58 -5.13 -8.37
C TYR A 39 -7.49 -6.00 -9.01
N VAL A 40 -6.61 -5.40 -9.79
CA VAL A 40 -5.57 -6.08 -10.55
C VAL A 40 -4.21 -5.69 -9.99
N GLU A 41 -3.67 -6.51 -9.09
CA GLU A 41 -2.31 -6.33 -8.62
C GLU A 41 -1.38 -7.18 -9.50
N ARG A 42 -0.59 -6.54 -10.36
CA ARG A 42 0.14 -7.26 -11.43
C ARG A 42 1.15 -8.28 -10.91
N PHE A 43 1.61 -8.16 -9.67
CA PHE A 43 2.45 -9.18 -9.04
C PHE A 43 1.67 -10.21 -8.22
N TRP A 44 0.60 -9.81 -7.53
CA TRP A 44 -0.16 -10.66 -6.59
C TRP A 44 -1.35 -11.39 -7.20
N GLY A 45 -1.81 -10.96 -8.38
CA GLY A 45 -2.97 -11.51 -9.08
C GLY A 45 -4.17 -10.56 -9.04
N THR A 46 -5.31 -11.07 -9.48
CA THR A 46 -6.55 -10.31 -9.54
C THR A 46 -7.47 -10.72 -8.40
N MET A 47 -8.02 -9.73 -7.69
CA MET A 47 -9.12 -9.87 -6.74
C MET A 47 -10.42 -9.40 -7.41
N HIS A 48 -11.45 -10.24 -7.41
CA HIS A 48 -12.72 -10.03 -8.09
C HIS A 48 -13.85 -9.58 -7.15
N SER A 49 -13.51 -9.20 -5.91
CA SER A 49 -14.46 -8.62 -4.96
C SER A 49 -13.76 -7.84 -3.86
N ARG A 50 -14.50 -6.94 -3.19
CA ARG A 50 -14.02 -6.25 -1.98
C ARG A 50 -13.57 -7.23 -0.89
N THR A 51 -14.26 -8.36 -0.75
CA THR A 51 -13.91 -9.40 0.23
C THR A 51 -12.52 -9.97 -0.03
N GLU A 52 -12.17 -10.18 -1.30
CA GLU A 52 -10.84 -10.65 -1.68
C GLU A 52 -9.77 -9.58 -1.45
N VAL A 53 -10.07 -8.30 -1.72
CA VAL A 53 -9.18 -7.17 -1.39
C VAL A 53 -8.92 -7.11 0.12
N LEU A 54 -9.96 -7.19 0.95
CA LEU A 54 -9.87 -7.21 2.42
C LEU A 54 -9.04 -8.39 2.95
N ALA A 55 -9.15 -9.57 2.33
CA ALA A 55 -8.39 -10.75 2.73
C ALA A 55 -6.90 -10.68 2.37
N TRP A 56 -6.52 -9.73 1.52
CA TRP A 56 -5.19 -9.60 0.93
C TRP A 56 -4.39 -8.44 1.54
N ILE A 57 -4.94 -7.22 1.53
CA ILE A 57 -4.16 -5.99 1.67
C ILE A 57 -3.41 -5.88 3.00
N ASP A 58 -4.08 -6.09 4.14
CA ASP A 58 -3.46 -6.00 5.48
C ASP A 58 -2.31 -6.99 5.63
N ARG A 59 -2.44 -8.19 5.05
CA ARG A 59 -1.43 -9.25 5.15
C ARG A 59 -0.19 -8.92 4.33
N VAL A 60 -0.36 -8.33 3.15
CA VAL A 60 0.77 -7.87 2.33
C VAL A 60 1.48 -6.73 3.04
N MET A 61 0.75 -5.70 3.47
CA MET A 61 1.35 -4.52 4.09
C MET A 61 2.01 -4.83 5.43
N LYS A 62 1.47 -5.77 6.22
CA LYS A 62 2.15 -6.28 7.42
C LYS A 62 3.42 -7.08 7.10
N GLY A 63 3.53 -7.68 5.91
CA GLY A 63 4.72 -8.39 5.46
C GLY A 63 5.89 -7.47 5.13
N VAL A 64 5.60 -6.22 4.78
CA VAL A 64 6.58 -5.18 4.46
C VAL A 64 6.32 -3.93 5.29
N PRO A 65 6.39 -4.03 6.64
CA PRO A 65 5.96 -2.96 7.55
C PRO A 65 6.74 -1.66 7.33
N GLU A 66 7.92 -1.71 6.73
CA GLU A 66 8.73 -0.54 6.44
C GLU A 66 8.27 0.27 5.22
N ILE A 67 7.47 -0.30 4.32
CA ILE A 67 7.06 0.35 3.06
C ILE A 67 5.90 1.31 3.29
N TYR A 68 5.98 2.48 2.68
CA TYR A 68 4.87 3.42 2.51
C TYR A 68 4.95 4.04 1.11
N THR A 69 3.84 4.57 0.60
CA THR A 69 3.75 5.11 -0.76
C THR A 69 3.77 6.63 -0.75
N VAL A 70 4.58 7.21 -1.63
CA VAL A 70 4.82 8.64 -1.74
C VAL A 70 4.35 9.13 -3.09
N LEU A 71 3.32 9.98 -3.11
CA LEU A 71 2.74 10.53 -4.34
C LEU A 71 3.74 11.48 -5.00
N GLU A 72 3.93 11.35 -6.31
CA GLU A 72 4.65 12.35 -7.10
C GLU A 72 3.68 13.21 -7.90
N TRP A 73 2.79 12.58 -8.67
CA TRP A 73 1.78 13.26 -9.47
C TRP A 73 0.62 12.32 -9.77
N TYR A 74 -0.49 12.91 -10.20
CA TYR A 74 -1.65 12.16 -10.69
C TYR A 74 -2.35 12.94 -11.81
N ALA A 75 -3.15 12.23 -12.60
CA ALA A 75 -4.02 12.79 -13.62
C ALA A 75 -5.41 12.16 -13.54
N ILE A 76 -6.42 12.94 -13.92
CA ILE A 76 -7.83 12.51 -13.93
C ILE A 76 -8.34 12.61 -15.36
N ASP A 77 -8.90 11.51 -15.86
CA ASP A 77 -9.60 11.42 -17.14
C ASP A 77 -10.99 10.80 -16.93
N ASP A 78 -12.03 11.65 -16.96
CA ASP A 78 -13.41 11.28 -16.64
C ASP A 78 -13.51 10.65 -15.24
N ASP A 79 -13.90 9.38 -15.16
CA ASP A 79 -14.03 8.58 -13.95
C ASP A 79 -12.74 7.83 -13.58
N LYS A 80 -11.63 8.02 -14.31
CA LYS A 80 -10.36 7.34 -14.08
C LYS A 80 -9.35 8.27 -13.46
N VAL A 81 -8.58 7.74 -12.53
CA VAL A 81 -7.41 8.41 -11.95
C VAL A 81 -6.20 7.53 -12.17
N ILE A 82 -5.12 8.11 -12.66
CA ILE A 82 -3.79 7.49 -12.72
C ILE A 82 -2.85 8.29 -11.84
N TRP A 83 -2.06 7.61 -11.02
CA TRP A 83 -1.05 8.27 -10.19
C TRP A 83 0.27 7.52 -10.20
N TYR A 84 1.35 8.30 -10.17
CA TYR A 84 2.71 7.81 -10.08
C TYR A 84 3.23 8.05 -8.67
N LEU A 85 3.90 7.04 -8.12
CA LEU A 85 4.33 7.03 -6.74
C LEU A 85 5.68 6.33 -6.58
N GLN A 86 6.36 6.63 -5.47
CA GLN A 86 7.47 5.84 -4.98
C GLN A 86 7.00 4.95 -3.82
N ASN A 87 7.37 3.67 -3.86
CA ASN A 87 7.32 2.80 -2.70
C ASN A 87 8.62 3.01 -1.91
N ARG A 88 8.50 3.60 -0.73
CA ARG A 88 9.60 4.12 0.06
C ARG A 88 9.85 3.31 1.32
N ARG A 89 11.13 3.14 1.66
CA ARG A 89 11.61 2.68 2.97
C ARG A 89 12.59 3.69 3.51
N ASP A 90 12.41 4.18 4.73
CA ASP A 90 13.44 5.02 5.35
C ASP A 90 14.70 4.20 5.61
N ASN A 91 15.87 4.81 5.44
CA ASN A 91 17.12 4.14 5.74
C ASN A 91 17.46 4.29 7.24
N PRO A 92 17.75 3.20 7.97
CA PRO A 92 18.23 3.31 9.35
C PRO A 92 19.61 3.96 9.44
N ASP A 93 20.42 3.89 8.37
CA ASP A 93 21.78 4.42 8.34
C ASP A 93 21.80 5.95 8.14
N PRO A 94 22.23 6.75 9.14
CA PRO A 94 22.28 8.20 9.02
C PRO A 94 23.35 8.71 8.05
N ASP A 95 24.35 7.88 7.72
CA ASP A 95 25.43 8.23 6.78
C ASP A 95 25.08 7.79 5.33
N GLY A 96 23.98 7.05 5.15
CA GLY A 96 23.49 6.61 3.85
C GLY A 96 22.50 7.59 3.19
N PRO A 97 21.93 7.23 2.03
CA PRO A 97 20.80 7.97 1.48
C PRO A 97 19.62 7.91 2.47
N PRO A 98 18.75 8.94 2.53
CA PRO A 98 17.67 9.01 3.52
C PRO A 98 16.65 7.87 3.40
N TYR A 99 16.50 7.30 2.21
CA TYR A 99 15.51 6.26 1.92
C TYR A 99 15.89 5.41 0.69
N PHE A 100 15.19 4.29 0.52
CA PHE A 100 15.22 3.44 -0.66
C PHE A 100 13.86 3.48 -1.36
N ASP A 101 13.86 3.85 -2.64
CA ASP A 101 12.64 3.98 -3.44
C ASP A 101 12.61 2.98 -4.60
N PHE A 102 11.41 2.52 -4.94
CA PHE A 102 11.12 1.92 -6.24
C PHE A 102 9.78 2.42 -6.80
N PRO A 103 9.68 2.66 -8.12
CA PRO A 103 8.54 3.33 -8.70
C PRO A 103 7.35 2.38 -8.85
N GLY A 104 6.16 2.97 -8.77
CA GLY A 104 4.90 2.34 -9.11
C GLY A 104 3.96 3.29 -9.85
N VAL A 105 2.98 2.72 -10.52
CA VAL A 105 1.86 3.43 -11.13
C VAL A 105 0.59 2.64 -10.85
N SER A 106 -0.45 3.37 -10.51
CA SER A 106 -1.76 2.81 -10.18
C SER A 106 -2.83 3.53 -10.97
N ILE A 107 -3.89 2.80 -11.31
CA ILE A 107 -5.04 3.29 -12.07
C ILE A 107 -6.29 2.85 -11.35
N ALA A 108 -7.18 3.77 -10.99
CA ALA A 108 -8.46 3.44 -10.38
C ALA A 108 -9.63 4.05 -11.15
N ARG A 109 -10.79 3.41 -11.08
CA ARG A 109 -12.05 3.90 -11.69
C ARG A 109 -13.11 4.15 -10.63
N TYR A 110 -13.59 5.38 -10.59
CA TYR A 110 -14.62 5.86 -9.69
C TYR A 110 -16.02 5.43 -10.18
N ALA A 111 -16.79 4.83 -9.29
CA ALA A 111 -18.11 4.28 -9.59
C ALA A 111 -19.28 5.16 -9.09
N GLY A 112 -18.98 6.25 -8.39
CA GLY A 112 -19.97 7.12 -7.75
C GLY A 112 -20.17 6.80 -6.27
N ASN A 113 -20.79 7.72 -5.53
CA ASN A 113 -21.11 7.57 -4.10
C ASN A 113 -19.90 7.22 -3.20
N GLY A 114 -18.71 7.74 -3.54
CA GLY A 114 -17.47 7.44 -2.80
C GLY A 114 -16.90 6.04 -3.04
N MET A 115 -17.37 5.32 -4.05
CA MET A 115 -16.98 3.94 -4.33
C MET A 115 -16.11 3.80 -5.58
N TRP A 116 -15.23 2.80 -5.60
CA TRP A 116 -14.35 2.43 -6.71
C TRP A 116 -14.65 1.01 -7.18
N ASP A 117 -14.80 0.80 -8.49
CA ASP A 117 -15.10 -0.54 -9.04
C ASP A 117 -13.90 -1.21 -9.71
N TYR A 118 -12.78 -0.50 -9.81
CA TYR A 118 -11.55 -0.98 -10.40
C TYR A 118 -10.33 -0.30 -9.79
N GLU A 119 -9.28 -1.08 -9.56
CA GLU A 119 -7.92 -0.57 -9.38
C GLU A 119 -6.93 -1.52 -10.04
N GLU A 120 -5.85 -0.98 -10.58
CA GLU A 120 -4.78 -1.76 -11.18
C GLU A 120 -3.43 -1.14 -10.84
N ASP A 121 -2.54 -1.99 -10.34
CA ASP A 121 -1.26 -1.58 -9.79
C ASP A 121 -0.09 -2.23 -10.52
N PHE A 122 0.92 -1.41 -10.80
CA PHE A 122 2.20 -1.80 -11.35
C PHE A 122 3.31 -1.23 -10.48
N TRP A 123 4.39 -2.00 -10.34
CA TRP A 123 5.62 -1.55 -9.70
C TRP A 123 6.82 -2.28 -10.26
N ASP A 124 7.99 -1.65 -10.20
CA ASP A 124 9.23 -2.26 -10.69
C ASP A 124 9.68 -3.40 -9.76
N VAL A 125 9.36 -4.63 -10.14
CA VAL A 125 9.68 -5.83 -9.35
C VAL A 125 11.19 -6.03 -9.16
N ASN A 126 12.00 -5.63 -10.14
CA ASN A 126 13.45 -5.79 -10.04
C ASN A 126 14.03 -4.79 -9.06
N LEU A 127 13.60 -3.52 -9.13
CA LEU A 127 14.05 -2.50 -8.20
C LEU A 127 13.48 -2.71 -6.80
N ALA A 128 12.25 -3.22 -6.66
CA ALA A 128 11.68 -3.62 -5.38
C ALA A 128 12.55 -4.69 -4.68
N ARG A 129 13.04 -5.69 -5.44
CA ARG A 129 13.95 -6.72 -4.91
C ARG A 129 15.32 -6.16 -4.55
N ALA A 130 15.89 -5.31 -5.41
CA ALA A 130 17.20 -4.70 -5.18
C ALA A 130 17.18 -3.82 -3.93
N THR A 131 16.16 -2.96 -3.80
CA THR A 131 15.97 -2.09 -2.62
C THR A 131 15.68 -2.88 -1.36
N ALA A 132 14.87 -3.94 -1.42
CA ALA A 132 14.64 -4.82 -0.27
C ALA A 132 15.93 -5.48 0.24
N LYS A 133 16.82 -5.90 -0.67
CA LYS A 133 18.13 -6.45 -0.30
C LYS A 133 19.01 -5.39 0.37
N ALA A 134 19.16 -4.22 -0.25
CA ALA A 134 19.98 -3.13 0.28
C ALA A 134 19.47 -2.65 1.65
N TYR A 135 18.14 -2.50 1.79
CA TYR A 135 17.50 -2.14 3.05
C TYR A 135 17.76 -3.18 4.14
N ARG A 136 17.60 -4.47 3.85
CA ARG A 136 17.90 -5.55 4.79
C ARG A 136 19.36 -5.52 5.26
N GLU A 137 20.30 -5.27 4.36
CA GLU A 137 21.73 -5.12 4.71
C GLU A 137 21.97 -3.92 5.63
N ALA A 138 21.31 -2.78 5.38
CA ALA A 138 21.37 -1.61 6.24
C ALA A 138 20.78 -1.88 7.64
N CYS A 139 19.61 -2.51 7.73
CA CYS A 139 19.01 -2.91 9.02
C CYS A 139 19.93 -3.86 9.80
N LEU A 140 20.45 -4.91 9.17
CA LEU A 140 21.36 -5.85 9.85
C LEU A 140 22.63 -5.18 10.40
N ARG A 141 23.10 -4.12 9.73
CA ARG A 141 24.27 -3.35 10.16
C ARG A 141 23.95 -2.34 11.28
N ILE A 142 22.83 -1.63 11.17
CA ILE A 142 22.53 -0.45 12.00
C ILE A 142 21.51 -0.77 13.09
N ASP A 143 20.35 -1.30 12.70
CA ASP A 143 19.24 -1.62 13.59
C ASP A 143 18.35 -2.72 12.95
N PRO A 144 18.48 -3.98 13.37
CA PRO A 144 17.68 -5.09 12.85
C PRO A 144 16.17 -4.95 13.10
N ASP A 145 15.77 -4.16 14.10
CA ASP A 145 14.37 -3.96 14.49
C ASP A 145 13.74 -2.71 13.84
N PHE A 146 14.52 -1.91 13.11
CA PHE A 146 14.07 -0.70 12.42
C PHE A 146 12.78 -0.87 11.59
N PRO A 147 12.56 -1.98 10.85
CA PRO A 147 11.32 -2.17 10.09
C PRO A 147 10.04 -2.09 10.95
N LYS A 148 10.11 -2.48 12.23
CA LYS A 148 8.96 -2.45 13.16
C LYS A 148 8.56 -1.03 13.54
N THR A 149 9.46 -0.06 13.37
CA THR A 149 9.22 1.32 13.80
C THR A 149 8.21 2.05 12.92
N CYS A 150 8.00 1.58 11.68
CA CYS A 150 7.18 2.27 10.69
C CYS A 150 7.51 3.78 10.68
N SER A 151 8.76 4.14 10.37
CA SER A 151 9.27 5.48 10.66
C SER A 151 8.62 6.63 9.88
N ARG A 152 8.31 6.44 8.59
CA ARG A 152 7.59 7.38 7.69
C ARG A 152 8.09 8.83 7.79
N LYS A 153 9.41 9.03 7.82
CA LYS A 153 10.02 10.35 8.06
C LYS A 153 10.11 11.21 6.80
N HIS A 154 10.04 10.59 5.62
CA HIS A 154 10.37 11.25 4.36
C HIS A 154 9.13 11.34 3.45
N TRP A 155 8.16 12.14 3.85
CA TRP A 155 7.01 12.49 3.01
C TRP A 155 7.38 13.49 1.91
N PRO A 156 6.66 13.50 0.78
CA PRO A 156 6.93 14.41 -0.32
C PRO A 156 6.71 15.86 0.13
N GLN A 157 7.59 16.74 -0.32
CA GLN A 157 7.48 18.18 -0.11
C GLN A 157 6.73 18.82 -1.29
N ALA A 158 6.22 20.04 -1.10
CA ALA A 158 5.52 20.80 -2.14
C ALA A 158 6.26 20.73 -3.50
N PRO A 159 5.55 20.58 -4.64
CA PRO A 159 4.16 21.01 -4.87
C PRO A 159 3.08 19.91 -4.73
N VAL A 160 3.35 18.77 -4.11
CA VAL A 160 2.32 17.74 -3.87
C VAL A 160 1.20 18.26 -2.96
N PRO A 161 -0.05 17.76 -3.12
CA PRO A 161 -1.15 18.15 -2.24
C PRO A 161 -0.89 17.77 -0.77
N GLU A 162 -1.34 18.62 0.15
CA GLU A 162 -1.15 18.38 1.59
C GLU A 162 -1.83 17.11 2.10
N TRP A 163 -2.92 16.67 1.45
CA TRP A 163 -3.59 15.43 1.81
C TRP A 163 -2.75 14.16 1.52
N ALA A 164 -1.69 14.26 0.72
CA ALA A 164 -0.81 13.16 0.32
C ALA A 164 0.38 12.94 1.28
N ARG A 165 0.33 13.53 2.48
CA ARG A 165 1.35 13.38 3.52
C ARG A 165 0.73 13.36 4.91
N TYR A 166 1.49 12.84 5.88
CA TYR A 166 1.11 12.84 7.28
C TYR A 166 2.31 13.00 8.20
N ASP A 167 2.32 14.08 8.98
CA ASP A 167 3.45 14.40 9.86
C ASP A 167 3.35 13.71 11.25
N GLY A 168 2.36 12.83 11.44
CA GLY A 168 2.14 12.08 12.69
C GLY A 168 2.74 10.67 12.68
N PRO A 169 2.67 9.94 13.81
CA PRO A 169 3.17 8.58 13.89
C PRO A 169 2.33 7.64 13.02
N ALA A 170 2.99 6.75 12.27
CA ALA A 170 2.30 5.74 11.48
C ALA A 170 1.51 4.78 12.38
N ARG A 171 0.27 4.49 11.99
CA ARG A 171 -0.65 3.58 12.69
C ARG A 171 -1.44 2.74 11.68
N PRO A 172 -0.77 1.86 10.93
CA PRO A 172 -1.46 1.03 9.96
C PRO A 172 -2.52 0.15 10.63
N SER A 173 -3.60 -0.16 9.93
CA SER A 173 -4.75 -0.93 10.45
C SER A 173 -4.37 -2.28 11.07
N TRP A 174 -3.24 -2.85 10.68
CA TRP A 174 -2.74 -4.13 11.17
C TRP A 174 -1.78 -4.02 12.39
N ILE A 175 -1.41 -2.81 12.85
CA ILE A 175 -0.32 -2.62 13.84
C ILE A 175 -0.56 -3.36 15.17
N ASP A 176 -1.81 -3.34 15.66
CA ASP A 176 -2.22 -3.95 16.93
C ASP A 176 -2.95 -5.31 16.70
N ARG A 177 -2.90 -5.85 15.48
CA ARG A 177 -3.65 -7.05 15.07
C ARG A 177 -2.78 -8.30 15.02
N GLU A 178 -2.91 -9.16 16.02
CA GLU A 178 -2.24 -10.47 16.08
C GLU A 178 -2.90 -11.54 15.18
N ASP A 179 -4.11 -11.29 14.70
CA ASP A 179 -4.89 -12.19 13.85
C ASP A 179 -4.52 -12.09 12.36
N VAL A 180 -3.72 -11.10 11.98
CA VAL A 180 -3.21 -10.91 10.62
C VAL A 180 -1.84 -11.58 10.49
N ASP A 181 -1.76 -12.67 9.73
CA ASP A 181 -0.47 -13.26 9.37
C ASP A 181 0.10 -12.59 8.10
N PRO A 182 1.36 -12.11 8.13
CA PRO A 182 1.98 -11.46 6.98
C PRO A 182 2.19 -12.45 5.82
N VAL A 183 2.14 -11.95 4.60
CA VAL A 183 2.53 -12.69 3.38
C VAL A 183 3.57 -11.91 2.60
N LEU A 184 4.51 -12.63 2.00
CA LEU A 184 5.61 -12.06 1.23
C LEU A 184 5.58 -12.49 -0.24
N ARG A 185 4.81 -13.53 -0.59
CA ARG A 185 4.70 -14.06 -1.95
C ARG A 185 3.27 -14.49 -2.29
N PRO A 186 2.86 -14.40 -3.56
CA PRO A 186 1.49 -14.74 -3.98
C PRO A 186 1.07 -16.16 -3.62
N SER A 187 1.99 -17.12 -3.62
CA SER A 187 1.72 -18.52 -3.26
C SER A 187 1.34 -18.75 -1.79
N GLU A 188 1.42 -17.73 -0.95
CA GLU A 188 1.02 -17.74 0.46
C GLU A 188 -0.45 -17.28 0.64
N LEU A 189 -1.05 -16.67 -0.40
CA LEU A 189 -2.48 -16.36 -0.44
C LEU A 189 -3.27 -17.68 -0.52
N GLY A 190 -4.17 -17.91 0.44
CA GLY A 190 -4.98 -19.13 0.56
C GLY A 190 -4.46 -20.20 1.54
N ARG A 191 -3.25 -20.06 2.10
CA ARG A 191 -2.80 -20.93 3.20
C ARG A 191 -3.47 -20.50 4.51
N LYS A 192 -4.20 -21.42 5.16
CA LYS A 192 -4.69 -21.21 6.54
C LYS A 192 -3.50 -21.09 7.49
N ARG A 193 -3.67 -20.30 8.55
CA ARG A 193 -2.74 -20.25 9.69
C ARG A 193 -2.51 -21.68 10.18
N VAL A 194 -1.27 -22.15 10.11
CA VAL A 194 -0.89 -23.44 10.73
C VAL A 194 -0.64 -23.14 12.20
N THR A 195 -1.50 -23.65 13.07
CA THR A 195 -1.37 -23.50 14.51
C THR A 195 -0.36 -24.50 15.08
N ILE A 196 0.15 -24.25 16.28
CA ILE A 196 0.98 -25.24 17.02
C ILE A 196 0.21 -26.55 17.20
N ASP A 197 -1.12 -26.49 17.31
CA ASP A 197 -1.96 -27.67 17.45
C ASP A 197 -2.06 -28.48 16.13
N ASP A 198 -2.05 -27.81 14.97
CA ASP A 198 -1.97 -28.48 13.66
C ASP A 198 -0.63 -29.20 13.44
N LEU A 199 0.46 -28.70 14.05
CA LEU A 199 1.79 -29.32 13.99
C LEU A 199 1.94 -30.49 14.98
N ARG A 200 1.16 -30.51 16.05
CA ARG A 200 1.16 -31.60 17.05
C ARG A 200 0.26 -32.78 16.65
N ALA A 201 -0.56 -32.60 15.62
CA ALA A 201 -1.45 -33.63 15.06
C ALA A 201 -0.83 -34.43 13.90
N GLN A 202 0.46 -34.22 13.60
CA GLN A 202 1.28 -35.00 12.65
C GLN A 202 2.31 -35.84 13.40
#